data_AF-A0A5N7WTE1-F1
#
_entry.id   AF-A0A5N7WTE1-F1
#
_cell.length_a   1.000
_cell.length_b   1.000
_cell.length_c   1.000
_cell.angle_alpha   90.00
_cell.angle_beta   90.00
_cell.angle_gamma   90.00
#
_symmetry.space_group_name_H-M   'P 1'
#
loop_
_entity.id
_entity.type
_entity.pdbx_description
1 polymer ?
#
loop_
_entity_poly.entity_id
_entity_poly.type
_entity_poly.pdbx_seq_one_letter_code
_entity_poly.pdbx_strand_id
1 'polypeptide(L)'
;MALKKNRLSEDSKRLLDHIKAHGPQNLAQLRPVTGELESDLVKRLRNLRTGGWLEIVEDAPELRWNICSVAAPLFDLGLTPGRTSKGTPKPMGEMPARREINVMGGEDYKPKPFTPPRQGSLDFSAIASRGVRC
;
A
#
# COMPACT_ATOMS: atom_id res chain seq x y z
N MET A 1 18.04 11.26 18.62
CA MET A 1 17.82 11.35 17.15
C MET A 1 17.42 12.78 16.82
N ALA A 2 18.04 13.42 15.83
CA ALA A 2 17.64 14.76 15.40
C ALA A 2 16.29 14.71 14.67
N LEU A 3 15.34 15.54 15.10
CA LEU A 3 14.04 15.67 14.45
C LEU A 3 14.22 16.29 13.06
N LYS A 4 13.53 15.75 12.04
CA LYS A 4 13.63 16.24 10.66
C LYS A 4 12.64 17.37 10.42
N LYS A 5 13.00 18.31 9.56
CA LYS A 5 12.10 19.37 9.08
C LYS A 5 10.87 18.79 8.39
N ASN A 6 9.73 19.43 8.61
CA ASN A 6 8.45 19.09 7.99
C ASN A 6 8.46 19.39 6.47
N ARG A 7 8.06 18.40 5.67
CA ARG A 7 7.93 18.49 4.20
C ARG A 7 6.50 18.21 3.71
N LEU A 8 5.48 18.44 4.56
CA LEU A 8 4.08 18.35 4.17
C LEU A 8 3.77 19.32 3.02
N SER A 9 2.88 18.91 2.12
CA SER A 9 2.32 19.82 1.10
C SER A 9 1.49 20.92 1.74
N GLU A 10 1.23 22.00 1.01
CA GLU A 10 0.41 23.11 1.50
C GLU A 10 -1.00 22.65 1.94
N ASP A 11 -1.69 21.84 1.14
CA ASP A 11 -3.03 21.36 1.51
C ASP A 11 -3.03 20.52 2.78
N SER A 12 -1.98 19.72 3.00
CA SER A 12 -1.83 18.96 4.23
C SER A 12 -1.58 19.86 5.44
N LYS A 13 -0.86 20.97 5.26
CA LYS A 13 -0.70 21.97 6.33
C LYS A 13 -2.03 22.66 6.63
N ARG A 14 -2.74 23.12 5.59
CA ARG A 14 -4.09 23.74 5.73
C ARG A 14 -5.07 22.81 6.45
N LEU A 15 -5.06 21.51 6.12
CA LEU A 15 -5.88 20.52 6.81
C LEU A 15 -5.54 20.40 8.30
N LEU A 16 -4.25 20.35 8.64
CA LEU A 16 -3.81 20.28 10.03
C LEU A 16 -4.15 21.58 10.76
N ASP A 17 -3.87 22.75 10.19
CA ASP A 17 -4.26 24.06 10.75
C ASP A 17 -5.75 24.12 11.06
N HIS A 18 -6.59 23.65 10.12
CA HIS A 18 -8.04 23.62 10.27
C HIS A 18 -8.48 22.69 11.41
N ILE A 19 -7.97 21.45 11.46
CA ILE A 19 -8.28 20.50 12.54
C ILE A 19 -7.76 21.03 13.88
N LYS A 20 -6.61 21.70 13.91
CA LYS A 20 -6.07 22.32 15.12
C LYS A 20 -6.98 23.42 15.67
N ALA A 21 -7.53 24.25 14.79
CA ALA A 21 -8.39 25.37 15.15
C ALA A 21 -9.81 24.93 15.57
N HIS A 22 -10.36 23.90 14.92
CA HIS A 22 -11.75 23.48 15.09
C HIS A 22 -11.95 22.19 15.87
N GLY A 23 -10.85 21.51 16.24
CA GLY A 23 -10.88 20.23 16.93
C GLY A 23 -11.22 19.05 16.00
N PRO A 24 -11.64 17.90 16.57
CA PRO A 24 -11.91 16.69 15.81
C PRO A 24 -13.01 16.87 14.76
N GLN A 25 -12.71 16.53 13.50
CA GLN A 25 -13.62 16.76 12.37
C GLN A 25 -13.86 15.48 11.56
N ASN A 26 -15.06 15.37 10.98
CA ASN A 26 -15.40 14.27 10.07
C ASN A 26 -15.03 14.62 8.61
N LEU A 27 -15.16 13.64 7.71
CA LEU A 27 -14.79 13.82 6.31
C LEU A 27 -15.58 14.92 5.61
N ALA A 28 -16.89 15.01 5.89
CA ALA A 28 -17.76 16.01 5.28
C ALA A 28 -17.34 17.45 5.62
N GLN A 29 -16.87 17.67 6.85
CA GLN A 29 -16.37 18.97 7.32
C GLN A 29 -14.99 19.31 6.74
N LEU A 30 -14.16 18.31 6.45
CA LEU A 30 -12.80 18.51 5.92
C LEU A 30 -12.77 18.69 4.39
N ARG A 31 -13.75 18.15 3.67
CA ARG A 31 -13.87 18.27 2.21
C ARG A 31 -13.81 19.71 1.68
N PRO A 32 -14.53 20.70 2.25
CA PRO A 32 -14.45 22.08 1.76
C PRO A 32 -13.10 22.76 1.99
N VAL A 33 -12.24 22.24 2.88
CA VAL A 33 -10.94 22.85 3.22
C VAL A 33 -9.94 22.75 2.07
N THR A 34 -9.97 21.62 1.35
CA THR A 34 -9.04 21.35 0.23
C THR A 34 -9.69 21.43 -1.14
N GLY A 35 -11.03 21.30 -1.21
CA GLY A 35 -11.74 21.20 -2.48
C GLY A 35 -11.44 19.90 -3.26
N GLU A 36 -10.78 18.93 -2.62
CA GLU A 36 -10.42 17.66 -3.23
C GLU A 36 -11.62 16.73 -3.43
N LEU A 37 -11.47 15.77 -4.36
CA LEU A 37 -12.34 14.62 -4.41
C LEU A 37 -12.22 13.80 -3.13
N GLU A 38 -13.31 13.17 -2.73
CA GLU A 38 -13.39 12.40 -1.48
C GLU A 38 -12.34 11.27 -1.42
N SER A 39 -12.10 10.57 -2.53
CA SER A 39 -11.08 9.51 -2.61
C SER A 39 -9.67 10.01 -2.32
N ASP A 40 -9.34 11.22 -2.78
CA ASP A 40 -8.03 11.82 -2.60
C ASP A 40 -7.86 12.33 -1.17
N LEU A 41 -8.91 12.93 -0.61
CA LEU A 41 -8.94 13.35 0.80
C LEU A 41 -8.77 12.15 1.73
N VAL A 42 -9.48 11.04 1.51
CA VAL A 42 -9.33 9.81 2.31
C VAL A 42 -7.90 9.31 2.26
N LYS A 43 -7.29 9.26 1.07
CA LYS A 43 -5.90 8.83 0.89
C LYS A 43 -4.94 9.76 1.63
N ARG A 44 -5.16 11.07 1.57
CA ARG A 44 -4.37 12.09 2.27
C ARG A 44 -4.46 11.93 3.80
N LEU A 45 -5.67 11.79 4.35
CA LEU A 45 -5.90 11.56 5.78
C LEU A 45 -5.23 10.28 6.26
N ARG A 46 -5.33 9.19 5.48
CA ARG A 46 -4.63 7.93 5.78
C ARG A 46 -3.11 8.10 5.79
N ASN A 47 -2.54 8.85 4.85
CA ASN A 47 -1.12 9.13 4.81
C ASN A 47 -0.66 9.97 6.01
N LEU A 48 -1.44 10.98 6.40
CA LEU A 48 -1.18 11.80 7.58
C LEU A 48 -1.22 10.97 8.87
N ARG A 49 -2.22 10.08 9.02
CA ARG A 49 -2.29 9.12 10.14
C ARG A 49 -1.08 8.19 10.17
N THR A 50 -0.73 7.59 9.02
CA THR A 50 0.45 6.71 8.92
C THR A 50 1.75 7.46 9.22
N GLY A 51 1.80 8.76 8.92
CA GLY A 51 2.90 9.66 9.25
C GLY A 51 2.94 10.08 10.72
N GLY A 52 1.96 9.72 11.54
CA GLY A 52 1.88 10.10 12.96
C GLY A 52 1.31 11.50 13.21
N TRP A 53 0.68 12.12 12.23
CA TRP A 53 0.08 13.46 12.36
C TRP A 53 -1.34 13.44 12.90
N LEU A 54 -2.12 12.43 12.52
CA LEU A 54 -3.53 12.31 12.84
C LEU A 54 -3.80 11.04 13.65
N GLU A 55 -4.81 11.12 14.49
CA GLU A 55 -5.43 10.00 15.21
C GLU A 55 -6.94 9.98 14.95
N ILE A 56 -7.55 8.81 15.15
CA ILE A 56 -9.00 8.64 15.05
C ILE A 56 -9.56 8.73 16.47
N VAL A 57 -10.62 9.50 16.65
CA VAL A 57 -11.35 9.56 17.93
C VAL A 57 -12.32 8.38 17.98
N GLU A 58 -12.07 7.43 18.89
CA GLU A 58 -12.84 6.18 18.99
C GLU A 58 -14.23 6.38 19.63
N ASP A 59 -14.42 7.45 20.42
CA ASP A 59 -15.67 7.71 21.16
C ASP A 59 -16.75 8.45 20.36
N ALA A 60 -16.60 8.56 19.04
CA ALA A 60 -17.54 9.28 18.18
C ALA A 60 -18.43 8.33 17.35
N PRO A 61 -19.72 8.66 17.15
CA PRO A 61 -20.61 7.85 16.30
C PRO A 61 -20.17 7.83 14.83
N GLU A 62 -19.34 8.80 14.43
CA GLU A 62 -18.77 8.91 13.11
C GLU A 62 -17.25 9.01 13.21
N LEU A 63 -16.56 8.54 12.17
CA LEU A 63 -15.11 8.59 12.11
C LEU A 63 -14.63 10.06 12.07
N ARG A 64 -14.02 10.49 13.18
CA ARG A 64 -13.45 11.83 13.35
C ARG A 64 -11.94 11.79 13.44
N TRP A 65 -11.31 12.73 12.78
CA TRP A 65 -9.88 12.90 12.73
C TRP A 65 -9.47 14.04 13.65
N ASN A 66 -8.49 13.78 14.51
CA ASN A 66 -7.86 14.80 15.34
C ASN A 66 -6.36 14.81 15.12
N ILE A 67 -5.70 15.92 15.45
CA ILE A 67 -4.24 15.95 15.50
C ILE A 67 -3.76 15.10 16.68
N CYS A 68 -2.78 14.25 16.43
CA CYS A 68 -2.16 13.49 17.50
C CYS A 68 -1.50 14.43 18.52
N SER A 69 -1.76 14.23 19.81
CA SER A 69 -1.25 15.07 20.91
C SER A 69 0.26 15.30 20.85
N VAL A 70 1.02 14.27 20.42
CA VAL A 70 2.48 14.32 20.26
C VAL A 70 2.91 15.14 19.03
N ALA A 71 2.08 15.18 17.99
CA ALA A 71 2.38 15.87 16.73
C ALA A 71 2.00 17.36 16.77
N ALA A 72 1.02 17.75 17.58
CA ALA A 72 0.57 19.13 17.73
C ALA A 72 1.72 20.14 17.99
N PRO A 73 2.58 19.98 19.01
CA PRO A 73 3.68 20.92 19.25
C PRO A 73 4.77 20.86 18.17
N LEU A 74 4.94 19.71 17.52
CA LEU A 74 5.93 19.54 16.46
C LEU A 74 5.53 20.25 15.17
N PHE A 75 4.23 20.32 14.89
CA PHE A 75 3.68 21.04 13.75
C PHE A 75 4.06 22.53 13.80
N ASP A 76 3.90 23.17 14.97
CA ASP A 76 4.24 24.58 15.20
C ASP A 76 5.73 24.86 15.07
N LEU A 77 6.56 23.90 15.49
CA LEU A 77 8.01 23.97 15.36
C LEU A 77 8.50 23.62 13.94
N GLY A 78 7.60 23.26 13.02
CA GLY A 78 7.96 22.85 11.66
C GLY A 78 8.76 21.54 11.63
N LEU A 79 8.59 20.68 12.63
CA LEU A 79 9.28 19.40 12.78
C LEU A 79 8.35 18.23 12.43
N THR A 80 8.92 17.13 11.99
CA THR A 80 8.16 15.90 11.72
C THR A 80 8.01 15.06 12.98
N PRO A 81 6.81 14.50 13.25
CA PRO A 81 6.65 13.50 14.29
C PRO A 81 7.51 12.29 13.98
N GLY A 82 8.09 11.71 15.03
CA GLY A 82 8.74 10.42 14.93
C GLY A 82 7.72 9.41 14.43
N ARG A 83 8.04 8.68 13.35
CA ARG A 83 7.20 7.56 12.94
C ARG A 83 7.09 6.62 14.14
N THR A 84 5.88 6.25 14.52
CA THR A 84 5.69 5.05 15.33
C THR A 84 6.42 3.94 14.61
N SER A 85 7.54 3.49 15.18
CA SER A 85 8.24 2.33 14.68
C SER A 85 7.17 1.27 14.50
N LYS A 86 6.99 0.76 13.27
CA LYS A 86 6.33 -0.54 13.14
C LYS A 86 7.10 -1.42 14.11
N GLY A 87 6.40 -2.04 15.06
CA GLY A 87 7.03 -2.83 16.12
C GLY A 87 8.05 -3.81 15.52
N THR A 88 8.85 -4.42 16.38
CA THR A 88 9.81 -5.46 15.98
C THR A 88 9.23 -6.31 14.85
N PRO A 89 9.91 -6.40 13.68
CA PRO A 89 9.41 -7.14 12.54
C PRO A 89 8.90 -8.49 13.01
N LYS A 90 7.70 -8.91 12.56
CA LYS A 90 7.23 -10.25 12.86
C LYS A 90 8.34 -11.23 12.49
N PRO A 91 8.73 -12.15 13.38
CA PRO A 91 9.75 -13.13 13.04
C PRO A 91 9.32 -13.83 11.77
N MET A 92 10.25 -13.97 10.83
CA MET A 92 10.05 -14.85 9.67
C MET A 92 9.69 -16.21 10.26
N GLY A 93 8.48 -16.71 9.98
CA GLY A 93 8.08 -18.05 10.39
C GLY A 93 9.05 -19.09 9.80
N GLU A 94 8.90 -20.35 10.19
CA GLU A 94 9.73 -21.43 9.64
C GLU A 94 9.71 -21.40 8.11
N MET A 95 10.90 -21.39 7.52
CA MET A 95 11.06 -21.44 6.07
C MET A 95 10.43 -22.76 5.58
N PRO A 96 9.48 -22.73 4.63
CA PRO A 96 8.92 -23.97 4.10
C PRO A 96 10.04 -24.82 3.50
N ALA A 97 9.97 -26.14 3.71
CA ALA A 97 10.92 -27.07 3.14
C ALA A 97 10.98 -26.93 1.61
N ARG A 98 12.18 -27.08 1.04
CA ARG A 98 12.39 -27.05 -0.40
C ARG A 98 11.53 -28.14 -1.04
N ARG A 99 10.69 -27.75 -2.01
CA ARG A 99 9.97 -28.73 -2.83
C ARG A 99 10.96 -29.45 -3.73
N GLU A 100 11.15 -30.73 -3.48
CA GLU A 100 11.90 -31.63 -4.37
C GLU A 100 10.89 -32.34 -5.26
N ILE A 101 11.00 -32.15 -6.57
CA ILE A 101 10.26 -32.95 -7.56
C ILE A 101 11.27 -33.91 -8.14
N ASN A 102 11.09 -35.20 -7.87
CA ASN A 102 11.97 -36.23 -8.38
C ASN A 102 11.63 -36.51 -9.85
N VAL A 103 12.24 -35.74 -10.76
CA VAL A 103 11.96 -35.79 -12.21
C VAL A 103 12.27 -37.16 -12.82
N MET A 104 13.23 -37.89 -12.25
CA MET A 104 13.69 -39.19 -12.77
C MET A 104 13.11 -40.39 -12.01
N GLY A 105 12.39 -40.16 -10.90
CA GLY A 105 11.88 -41.21 -10.00
C GLY A 105 10.62 -41.93 -10.48
N GLY A 106 10.08 -41.55 -11.64
CA GLY A 106 8.96 -42.25 -12.32
C GLY A 106 7.57 -42.08 -11.68
N GLU A 107 7.46 -41.95 -10.36
CA GLU A 107 6.17 -41.94 -9.67
C GLU A 107 5.54 -40.54 -9.54
N ASP A 108 6.34 -39.50 -9.22
CA ASP A 108 5.82 -38.17 -8.87
C ASP A 108 5.64 -37.22 -10.06
N TYR A 109 6.41 -37.40 -11.13
CA TYR A 109 6.37 -36.53 -12.30
C TYR A 109 5.80 -37.27 -13.52
N LYS A 110 4.49 -37.11 -13.74
CA LYS A 110 3.82 -37.51 -14.99
C LYS A 110 3.50 -36.26 -15.80
N PRO A 111 4.32 -35.87 -16.80
CA PRO A 111 4.00 -34.71 -17.63
C PRO A 111 2.66 -34.97 -18.31
N LYS A 112 1.72 -34.03 -18.15
CA LYS A 112 0.44 -34.13 -18.85
C LYS A 112 0.72 -34.06 -20.36
N PRO A 113 0.25 -35.03 -21.16
CA PRO A 113 0.34 -34.93 -22.60
C PRO A 113 -0.27 -33.60 -23.04
N PHE A 114 0.49 -32.83 -23.81
CA PHE A 114 0.01 -31.55 -24.33
C PHE A 114 -1.22 -31.81 -25.20
N THR A 115 -2.37 -31.26 -24.81
CA THR A 115 -3.60 -31.33 -25.60
C THR A 115 -3.78 -29.99 -26.31
N PRO A 116 -3.75 -29.96 -27.65
CA PRO A 116 -3.90 -28.71 -28.39
C PRO A 116 -5.26 -28.04 -28.08
N PRO A 117 -5.30 -26.71 -27.89
CA PRO A 117 -6.52 -25.99 -27.49
C PRO A 117 -7.58 -25.91 -28.61
N ARG A 118 -7.20 -26.18 -29.86
CA ARG A 118 -8.11 -26.17 -31.02
C ARG A 118 -7.69 -27.21 -32.05
N GLN A 119 -8.68 -27.76 -32.76
CA GLN A 119 -8.47 -28.62 -33.93
C GLN A 119 -7.64 -27.85 -34.98
N GLY A 120 -6.62 -28.51 -35.53
CA GLY A 120 -5.72 -27.95 -36.54
C GLY A 120 -4.50 -27.17 -36.04
N SER A 121 -4.32 -27.03 -34.71
CA SER A 121 -3.18 -26.27 -34.16
C SER A 121 -1.82 -26.95 -34.33
N LEU A 122 -1.78 -28.22 -34.71
CA LEU A 122 -0.55 -28.96 -35.05
C LEU A 122 -0.41 -29.21 -36.56
N ASP A 123 -1.26 -28.65 -37.41
CA ASP A 123 -1.23 -28.94 -38.86
C ASP A 123 0.06 -28.47 -39.53
N PHE A 124 0.75 -27.48 -38.93
CA PHE A 124 2.05 -27.03 -39.41
C PHE A 124 3.13 -28.12 -39.35
N SER A 125 3.00 -29.13 -38.46
CA SER A 125 3.96 -30.24 -38.40
C SER A 125 3.82 -31.20 -39.59
N ALA A 126 2.70 -31.15 -40.31
CA ALA A 126 2.50 -31.89 -41.55
C ALA A 126 3.06 -31.15 -42.79
N ILE A 127 3.50 -29.89 -42.63
CA ILE A 127 4.08 -29.10 -43.72
C ILE A 127 5.59 -29.31 -43.73
N ALA A 128 6.11 -29.92 -44.80
CA ALA A 128 7.56 -30.09 -44.98
C ALA A 128 8.27 -28.74 -44.99
N SER A 129 9.18 -28.51 -44.04
CA SER A 129 9.97 -27.29 -43.97
C SER A 129 10.88 -27.19 -45.20
N ARG A 130 10.62 -26.24 -46.09
CA ARG A 130 11.54 -25.90 -47.18
C ARG A 130 12.59 -24.95 -46.62
N GLY A 131 13.68 -25.50 -46.08
CA GLY A 131 14.81 -24.71 -45.64
C GLY A 131 15.36 -23.90 -46.82
N VAL A 132 15.34 -22.57 -46.70
CA VAL A 132 16.04 -21.69 -47.64
C VAL A 132 17.52 -21.75 -47.27
N ARG A 133 18.35 -22.34 -48.15
CA ARG A 133 19.81 -22.20 -48.07
C ARG A 133 20.14 -20.78 -48.54
N CYS A 134 20.66 -19.95 -47.64
CA CYS A 134 21.37 -18.73 -48.00
C CYS A 134 22.71 -19.04 -48.66
#